data_AF-A0A2K5AQ01-F1
#
_entry.id   AF-A0A2K5AQ01-F1
#
_cell.length_a   1.000
_cell.length_b   1.000
_cell.length_c   1.000
_cell.angle_alpha   90.00
_cell.angle_beta   90.00
_cell.angle_gamma   90.00
#
_symmetry.space_group_name_H-M   'P 1'
#
loop_
_entity.id
_entity.type
_entity.pdbx_description
1 polymer ?
#
loop_
_entity_poly.entity_id
_entity_poly.type
_entity_poly.pdbx_seq_one_letter_code
_entity_poly.pdbx_strand_id
1 'polypeptide(L)'
;MYDDAVENVLKGKTLQVYLYLLKRDEPVGVREIQRDLNFSSPSVASYHLDKLMDINLIAKDEYGRYYIVKKAEISILESFVSILGYTIPRLTFFAIFFTTLLITYLIVNYSSLNIHALIFAIIASIAFWFETIRLWRRRPF
;
A
#
# COMPACT_ATOMS: atom_id res chain seq x y z
N MET A 1 -7.53 -17.28 -5.69
CA MET A 1 -6.44 -18.27 -5.56
C MET A 1 -5.06 -17.70 -5.89
N TYR A 2 -4.83 -17.12 -7.08
CA TYR A 2 -3.55 -16.43 -7.38
C TYR A 2 -3.39 -15.16 -6.52
N ASP A 3 -4.43 -14.32 -6.45
CA ASP A 3 -4.40 -13.06 -5.71
C ASP A 3 -4.22 -13.27 -4.19
N ASP A 4 -4.83 -14.32 -3.62
CA ASP A 4 -4.66 -14.67 -2.20
C ASP A 4 -3.22 -15.09 -1.87
N ALA A 5 -2.56 -15.82 -2.78
CA ALA A 5 -1.17 -16.23 -2.61
C ALA A 5 -0.23 -15.01 -2.70
N VAL A 6 -0.46 -14.15 -3.68
CA VAL A 6 0.26 -12.88 -3.87
C VAL A 6 0.10 -11.98 -2.65
N GLU A 7 -1.12 -11.81 -2.13
CA GLU A 7 -1.38 -10.98 -0.96
C GLU A 7 -0.71 -11.53 0.31
N ASN A 8 -0.65 -12.86 0.48
CA ASN A 8 0.00 -13.46 1.64
C ASN A 8 1.53 -13.39 1.58
N VAL A 9 2.12 -13.46 0.38
CA VAL A 9 3.58 -13.37 0.20
C VAL A 9 4.08 -11.93 0.31
N LEU A 10 3.33 -10.96 -0.21
CA LEU A 10 3.71 -9.55 -0.23
C LEU A 10 3.42 -8.82 1.08
N LYS A 11 4.13 -9.22 2.13
CA LYS A 11 4.10 -8.56 3.44
C LYS A 11 5.52 -8.42 3.99
N GLY A 12 5.72 -7.44 4.88
CA GLY A 12 7.00 -7.21 5.54
C GLY A 12 8.17 -7.06 4.57
N LYS A 13 9.28 -7.76 4.84
CA LYS A 13 10.52 -7.68 4.05
C LYS A 13 10.35 -8.10 2.59
N THR A 14 9.46 -9.06 2.29
CA THR A 14 9.21 -9.48 0.89
C THR A 14 8.65 -8.34 0.06
N LEU A 15 7.73 -7.56 0.64
CA LEU A 15 7.17 -6.37 -0.01
C LEU A 15 8.20 -5.25 -0.16
N GLN A 16 9.10 -5.07 0.81
CA GLN A 16 10.21 -4.12 0.70
C GLN A 16 11.12 -4.46 -0.49
N VAL A 17 11.48 -5.73 -0.68
CA VAL A 17 12.27 -6.20 -1.83
C VAL A 17 11.53 -5.96 -3.14
N TYR A 18 10.24 -6.31 -3.21
CA TYR A 18 9.44 -6.09 -4.41
C TYR A 18 9.36 -4.61 -4.80
N LEU A 19 9.08 -3.72 -3.83
CA LEU A 19 9.03 -2.27 -4.06
C LEU A 19 10.39 -1.70 -4.44
N TYR A 20 11.48 -2.24 -3.89
CA TYR A 20 12.83 -1.86 -4.25
C TYR A 20 13.13 -2.19 -5.72
N LEU A 21 12.79 -3.40 -6.17
CA LEU A 21 12.92 -3.79 -7.58
C LEU A 21 12.01 -2.97 -8.50
N LEU A 22 10.78 -2.64 -8.07
CA LEU A 22 9.83 -1.84 -8.85
C LEU A 22 10.33 -0.41 -9.13
N LYS A 23 11.18 0.14 -8.26
CA LYS A 23 11.76 1.49 -8.37
C LYS A 23 13.04 1.53 -9.20
N ARG A 24 13.56 0.39 -9.65
CA ARG A 24 14.80 0.27 -10.40
C ARG A 24 14.48 -0.09 -11.84
N ASP A 25 15.07 0.64 -12.78
CA ASP A 25 14.94 0.35 -14.21
C ASP A 25 15.92 -0.74 -14.69
N GLU A 26 16.81 -1.19 -13.81
CA GLU A 26 17.85 -2.18 -14.11
C GLU A 26 17.76 -3.41 -13.18
N PRO A 27 18.15 -4.61 -13.65
CA PRO A 27 18.21 -5.80 -12.80
C PRO A 27 19.20 -5.63 -11.64
N VAL A 28 18.80 -6.08 -10.44
CA VAL A 28 19.55 -5.84 -9.20
C VAL A 28 20.08 -7.12 -8.57
N GLY A 29 21.31 -7.08 -8.06
CA GLY A 29 21.94 -8.21 -7.37
C GLY A 29 21.49 -8.39 -5.91
N VAL A 30 21.69 -9.61 -5.38
CA VAL A 30 21.36 -9.97 -3.99
C VAL A 30 22.07 -9.06 -2.96
N ARG A 31 23.36 -8.78 -3.17
CA ARG A 31 24.15 -7.95 -2.25
C ARG A 31 23.74 -6.48 -2.27
N GLU A 32 23.30 -5.99 -3.43
CA GLU A 32 22.76 -4.63 -3.55
C GLU A 32 21.46 -4.51 -2.76
N ILE A 33 20.53 -5.45 -2.93
CA ILE A 33 19.28 -5.49 -2.15
C ILE A 33 19.57 -5.58 -0.66
N GLN A 34 20.50 -6.46 -0.26
CA GLN A 34 20.88 -6.62 1.14
C GLN A 34 21.40 -5.32 1.76
N ARG A 35 22.30 -4.61 1.06
CA ARG A 35 22.90 -3.35 1.54
C ARG A 35 21.88 -2.22 1.56
N ASP A 36 21.15 -2.02 0.46
CA ASP A 36 20.26 -0.88 0.29
C ASP A 36 19.01 -0.99 1.18
N LEU A 37 18.56 -2.21 1.50
CA LEU A 37 17.46 -2.46 2.45
C LEU A 37 17.92 -2.80 3.88
N ASN A 38 19.22 -2.71 4.17
CA ASN A 38 19.81 -3.02 5.48
C ASN A 38 19.38 -4.40 6.03
N PHE A 39 19.35 -5.42 5.18
CA PHE A 39 19.07 -6.79 5.62
C PHE A 39 20.28 -7.37 6.35
N SER A 40 20.01 -8.22 7.33
CA SER A 40 21.04 -8.79 8.21
C SER A 40 22.03 -9.70 7.49
N SER A 41 21.66 -10.28 6.34
CA SER A 41 22.57 -11.07 5.51
C SER A 41 22.09 -11.17 4.06
N PRO A 42 22.99 -11.51 3.11
CA PRO A 42 22.61 -11.76 1.72
C PRO A 42 21.59 -12.90 1.59
N SER A 43 21.67 -13.91 2.46
CA SER A 43 20.73 -15.03 2.47
C SER A 43 19.30 -14.60 2.79
N VAL A 44 19.12 -13.57 3.63
CA VAL A 44 17.78 -13.01 3.89
C VAL A 44 17.22 -12.36 2.62
N ALA A 45 18.04 -11.64 1.85
CA ALA A 45 17.62 -11.07 0.58
C ALA A 45 17.24 -12.18 -0.43
N SER A 46 18.10 -13.20 -0.58
CA SER A 46 17.81 -14.35 -1.46
C SER A 46 16.50 -15.04 -1.08
N TYR A 47 16.26 -15.30 0.21
CA TYR A 47 15.02 -15.93 0.67
C TYR A 47 13.75 -15.17 0.24
N HIS A 48 13.79 -13.84 0.29
CA HIS A 48 12.66 -13.01 -0.15
C HIS A 48 12.55 -12.91 -1.66
N LEU A 49 13.67 -12.98 -2.40
CA LEU A 49 13.66 -13.08 -3.86
C LEU A 49 13.07 -14.41 -4.33
N ASP A 50 13.46 -15.52 -3.71
CA ASP A 50 12.93 -16.85 -4.04
C ASP A 50 11.41 -16.88 -3.86
N LYS A 51 10.90 -16.33 -2.75
CA LYS A 51 9.45 -16.17 -2.53
C LYS A 51 8.73 -15.38 -3.61
N LEU A 52 9.35 -14.32 -4.14
CA LEU A 52 8.76 -13.49 -5.20
C LEU A 52 8.82 -14.20 -6.57
N MET A 53 9.85 -15.02 -6.79
CA MET A 53 10.03 -15.83 -7.98
C MET A 53 9.02 -16.99 -8.01
N ASP A 54 8.75 -17.63 -6.86
CA ASP A 54 7.74 -18.70 -6.71
C ASP A 54 6.34 -18.28 -7.16
N ILE A 55 5.99 -17.01 -6.95
CA ILE A 55 4.71 -16.41 -7.38
C ILE A 55 4.79 -15.68 -8.73
N ASN A 56 5.91 -15.84 -9.44
CA ASN A 56 6.18 -15.29 -10.78
C ASN A 56 6.07 -13.75 -10.88
N LEU A 57 6.42 -13.03 -9.82
CA LEU A 57 6.47 -11.56 -9.88
C LEU A 57 7.80 -11.03 -10.42
N ILE A 58 8.87 -11.80 -10.22
CA ILE A 58 10.22 -11.46 -10.63
C ILE A 58 10.87 -12.63 -11.36
N ALA A 59 11.92 -12.33 -12.14
CA ALA A 59 12.80 -13.33 -12.73
C ALA A 59 14.26 -12.94 -12.51
N LYS A 60 15.14 -13.88 -12.84
CA LYS A 60 16.58 -13.77 -12.72
C LYS A 60 17.20 -13.77 -14.12
N ASP A 61 18.09 -12.82 -14.38
CA ASP A 61 18.87 -12.76 -15.62
C ASP A 61 20.02 -13.78 -15.62
N GLU A 62 20.70 -13.91 -16.75
CA GLU A 62 21.85 -14.79 -16.93
C GLU A 62 23.05 -14.47 -16.03
N TYR A 63 23.12 -13.24 -15.50
CA TYR A 63 24.13 -12.77 -14.55
C TYR A 63 23.72 -12.96 -13.09
N GLY A 64 22.54 -13.52 -12.86
CA GLY A 64 22.00 -13.79 -11.54
C GLY A 64 21.41 -12.59 -10.81
N ARG A 65 21.05 -11.53 -11.54
CA ARG A 65 20.36 -10.33 -11.04
C ARG A 65 18.87 -10.43 -11.27
N TYR A 66 18.08 -9.73 -10.48
CA TYR A 66 16.62 -9.88 -10.43
C TYR A 66 15.91 -8.66 -10.99
N TYR A 67 14.82 -8.88 -11.73
CA TYR A 67 14.00 -7.84 -12.34
C TYR A 67 12.50 -8.21 -12.27
N ILE A 68 11.63 -7.20 -12.37
CA ILE A 68 10.17 -7.38 -12.36
C ILE A 68 9.70 -7.96 -13.70
N VAL A 69 8.93 -9.05 -13.67
CA VAL A 69 8.32 -9.66 -14.87
C VAL A 69 6.85 -9.31 -14.97
N LYS A 70 6.15 -9.34 -13.84
CA LYS A 70 4.73 -9.02 -13.75
C LYS A 70 4.51 -8.04 -12.61
N LYS A 71 3.87 -6.91 -12.89
CA LYS A 71 3.34 -6.06 -11.83
C LYS A 71 2.19 -6.82 -11.19
N ALA A 72 2.37 -7.20 -9.94
CA ALA A 72 1.30 -7.77 -9.15
C ALA A 72 0.15 -6.74 -9.09
N GLU A 73 -1.04 -7.15 -9.53
CA GLU A 73 -2.30 -6.41 -9.33
C GLU A 73 -2.69 -6.54 -7.85
N ILE A 74 -1.89 -5.94 -6.98
CA ILE A 74 -2.14 -5.99 -5.54
C ILE A 74 -3.13 -4.86 -5.28
N SER A 75 -4.38 -5.21 -5.00
CA SER A 75 -5.43 -4.25 -4.63
C SER A 75 -5.00 -3.33 -3.46
N ILE A 76 -4.08 -3.80 -2.60
CA ILE A 76 -3.48 -3.01 -1.52
C ILE A 76 -2.57 -1.89 -2.05
N LEU A 77 -1.81 -2.13 -3.13
CA LEU A 77 -0.95 -1.09 -3.73
C LEU A 77 -1.80 -0.03 -4.45
N GLU A 78 -2.92 -0.45 -5.05
CA GLU A 78 -3.92 0.48 -5.61
C GLU A 78 -4.61 1.33 -4.53
N SER A 79 -4.58 0.87 -3.27
CA SER A 79 -5.17 1.58 -2.13
C SER A 79 -4.30 2.75 -1.63
N PHE A 80 -3.12 2.99 -2.21
CA PHE A 80 -2.27 4.14 -1.89
C PHE A 80 -2.00 5.02 -3.11
N VAL A 81 -2.01 6.32 -2.90
CA VAL A 81 -1.70 7.33 -3.93
C VAL A 81 -0.61 8.23 -3.38
N SER A 82 0.42 8.50 -4.20
CA SER A 82 1.47 9.46 -3.87
C SER A 82 1.06 10.85 -4.34
N ILE A 83 0.86 11.78 -3.41
CA ILE A 83 0.54 13.18 -3.68
C ILE A 83 1.58 14.05 -2.97
N LEU A 84 2.20 14.98 -3.70
CA LEU A 84 3.20 15.92 -3.17
C LEU A 84 4.39 15.25 -2.43
N GLY A 85 4.78 14.03 -2.84
CA GLY A 85 5.85 13.27 -2.18
C GLY A 85 5.41 12.49 -0.93
N TYR A 86 4.15 12.58 -0.52
CA TYR A 86 3.57 11.77 0.55
C TYR A 86 2.73 10.64 -0.04
N THR A 87 3.01 9.40 0.35
CA THR A 87 2.11 8.27 0.10
C THR A 87 0.96 8.37 1.08
N ILE A 88 -0.30 8.44 0.63
CA ILE A 88 -1.51 8.45 1.48
C ILE A 88 -2.51 7.38 1.01
N PRO A 89 -3.32 6.77 1.91
CA PRO A 89 -4.40 5.91 1.47
C PRO A 89 -5.34 6.67 0.54
N ARG A 90 -5.75 6.05 -0.56
CA ARG A 90 -6.72 6.61 -1.51
C ARG A 90 -8.01 7.06 -0.80
N LEU A 91 -8.41 6.33 0.24
CA LEU A 91 -9.60 6.63 1.04
C LEU A 91 -9.50 7.90 1.89
N THR A 92 -8.31 8.45 2.12
CA THR A 92 -8.13 9.70 2.88
C THR A 92 -8.86 10.87 2.22
N PHE A 93 -8.91 10.91 0.88
CA PHE A 93 -9.66 11.93 0.16
C PHE A 93 -11.16 11.90 0.51
N PHE A 94 -11.76 10.70 0.51
CA PHE A 94 -13.17 10.52 0.88
C PHE A 94 -13.42 10.86 2.35
N ALA A 95 -12.52 10.43 3.26
CA ALA A 95 -12.63 10.76 4.68
C ALA A 95 -12.66 12.28 4.91
N ILE A 96 -11.74 13.02 4.27
CA ILE A 96 -11.69 14.49 4.33
C ILE A 96 -12.97 15.07 3.74
N PHE A 97 -13.36 14.66 2.53
CA PHE A 97 -14.57 15.16 1.86
C PHE A 97 -15.83 15.04 2.72
N PHE A 98 -16.08 13.86 3.31
CA PHE A 98 -17.24 13.63 4.16
C PHE A 98 -17.17 14.42 5.47
N THR A 99 -15.98 14.57 6.07
CA THR A 99 -15.85 15.43 7.25
C THR A 99 -16.06 16.90 6.94
N THR A 100 -15.56 17.40 5.81
CA THR A 100 -15.83 18.77 5.36
C THR A 100 -17.32 18.97 5.13
N LEU A 101 -17.99 18.02 4.46
CA LEU A 101 -19.43 18.05 4.23
C LEU A 101 -20.22 18.11 5.56
N LEU A 102 -19.83 17.28 6.54
CA LEU A 102 -20.45 17.27 7.87
C LEU A 102 -20.27 18.62 8.59
N ILE A 103 -19.06 19.17 8.59
CA ILE A 103 -18.78 20.47 9.21
C ILE A 103 -19.57 21.58 8.53
N THR A 104 -19.57 21.64 7.19
CA THR A 104 -20.33 22.63 6.43
C THR A 104 -21.83 22.49 6.71
N TYR A 105 -22.36 21.27 6.76
CA TYR A 105 -23.77 21.03 7.08
C TYR A 105 -24.14 21.56 8.47
N LEU A 106 -23.29 21.33 9.49
CA LEU A 106 -23.49 21.83 10.84
C LEU A 106 -23.46 23.35 10.92
N ILE A 107 -22.54 24.01 10.20
CA ILE A 107 -22.43 25.48 10.16
C ILE A 107 -23.66 26.10 9.48
N VAL A 108 -24.02 25.59 8.30
CA VAL A 108 -25.11 26.16 7.48
C VAL A 108 -26.48 25.92 8.11
N ASN A 109 -26.70 24.76 8.73
CA ASN A 109 -28.01 24.36 9.26
C ASN A 109 -28.07 24.42 10.79
N TYR A 110 -27.22 25.21 11.44
CA TYR A 110 -27.06 25.22 12.91
C TYR A 110 -28.38 25.44 13.67
N SER A 111 -29.33 26.19 13.08
CA SER A 111 -30.62 26.50 13.69
C SER A 111 -31.68 25.41 13.51
N SER A 112 -31.51 24.52 12.54
CA SER A 112 -32.50 23.48 12.20
C SER A 112 -31.80 22.24 11.66
N LEU A 113 -31.22 21.46 12.56
CA LEU A 113 -30.50 20.26 12.21
C LEU A 113 -31.46 19.09 11.92
N ASN A 114 -31.40 18.54 10.71
CA ASN A 114 -32.03 17.26 10.39
C ASN A 114 -31.22 16.11 10.99
N ILE A 115 -31.85 15.35 11.90
CA ILE A 115 -31.25 14.23 12.63
C ILE A 115 -30.80 13.08 11.71
N HIS A 116 -31.54 12.81 10.64
CA HIS A 116 -31.21 11.73 9.70
C HIS A 116 -29.95 12.07 8.91
N ALA A 117 -29.85 13.32 8.41
CA ALA A 117 -28.67 13.80 7.70
C ALA A 117 -27.42 13.74 8.59
N LEU A 118 -27.57 14.08 9.88
CA LEU A 118 -26.52 13.99 10.89
C LEU A 118 -26.02 12.55 11.09
N ILE A 119 -26.94 11.61 11.28
CA ILE A 119 -26.59 10.19 11.48
C ILE A 119 -25.85 9.64 10.27
N PHE A 120 -26.35 9.86 9.05
CA PHE A 120 -25.69 9.37 7.84
C PHE A 120 -24.30 9.98 7.64
N ALA A 121 -24.15 11.28 7.86
CA ALA A 121 -22.87 11.96 7.71
C ALA A 121 -21.83 11.53 8.77
N ILE A 122 -22.28 11.26 10.01
CA ILE A 122 -21.42 10.72 11.07
C ILE A 122 -20.99 9.29 10.74
N ILE A 123 -21.93 8.41 10.36
CA ILE A 123 -21.61 7.01 10.02
C ILE A 123 -20.64 6.96 8.84
N ALA A 124 -20.89 7.72 7.77
CA ALA A 124 -20.00 7.78 6.62
C ALA A 124 -18.61 8.27 7.03
N SER A 125 -18.52 9.37 7.80
CA SER A 125 -17.24 9.91 8.25
C SER A 125 -16.46 8.90 9.10
N ILE A 126 -17.11 8.25 10.06
CA ILE A 126 -16.48 7.23 10.92
C ILE A 126 -16.02 6.04 10.08
N ALA A 127 -16.84 5.53 9.17
CA ALA A 127 -16.50 4.39 8.32
C ALA A 127 -15.26 4.69 7.45
N PHE A 128 -15.21 5.86 6.81
CA PHE A 128 -14.07 6.24 5.97
C PHE A 128 -12.80 6.51 6.77
N TRP A 129 -12.90 7.13 7.96
CA TRP A 129 -11.75 7.30 8.84
C TRP A 129 -11.25 5.97 9.39
N PHE A 130 -12.16 5.06 9.76
CA PHE A 130 -11.81 3.73 10.22
C PHE A 130 -11.03 2.95 9.14
N GLU A 131 -11.54 2.91 7.91
CA GLU A 131 -10.84 2.25 6.80
C GLU A 131 -9.54 2.95 6.45
N THR A 132 -9.49 4.29 6.49
CA THR A 132 -8.25 5.06 6.29
C THR A 132 -7.19 4.68 7.33
N ILE A 133 -7.54 4.63 8.61
CA ILE A 133 -6.64 4.25 9.71
C ILE A 133 -6.22 2.79 9.58
N ARG A 134 -7.16 1.90 9.24
CA ARG A 134 -6.89 0.47 9.01
C ARG A 134 -5.88 0.27 7.88
N LEU A 135 -6.04 0.98 6.77
CA LEU A 135 -5.08 1.01 5.66
C LEU A 135 -3.75 1.62 6.08
N TRP A 136 -3.76 2.70 6.86
CA TRP A 136 -2.55 3.31 7.43
C TRP A 136 -1.75 2.35 8.29
N ARG A 137 -2.41 1.54 9.13
CA ARG A 137 -1.77 0.52 9.97
C ARG A 137 -1.26 -0.68 9.18
N ARG A 138 -1.74 -0.89 7.95
CA ARG A 138 -1.25 -1.91 7.01
C ARG A 138 -0.16 -1.38 6.07
N ARG A 139 0.35 -0.17 6.30
CA ARG A 139 1.44 0.40 5.50
C ARG A 139 2.64 -0.55 5.47
N PRO A 140 3.20 -0.81 4.27
CA PRO A 140 4.47 -1.54 4.12
C PRO A 140 5.72 -0.78 4.55
N PHE A 141 5.57 0.51 4.90
CA PHE A 141 6.65 1.45 5.17
C PHE A 141 6.86 1.60 6.67
#